data_AF-A0A963L7R2-F1
#
_entry.id   AF-A0A963L7R2-F1
#
_cell.length_a   1.000
_cell.length_b   1.000
_cell.length_c   1.000
_cell.angle_alpha   90.00
_cell.angle_beta   90.00
_cell.angle_gamma   90.00
#
_symmetry.space_group_name_H-M   'P 1'
#
loop_
_entity.id
_entity.type
_entity.pdbx_description
1 polymer ?
#
loop_
_entity_poly.entity_id
_entity_poly.type
_entity_poly.pdbx_seq_one_letter_code
_entity_poly.pdbx_strand_id
1 'polypeptide(L)'
;MLGNDVRKHSPELLEPVRQAMLSALGEAGAKANPRLKHRLMYVHDPHALWYARAEMVAVLSQLHGEAKAVDVVRSLTPIFNGLLPKGLIESARTSR
;
A
#
# COMPACT_ATOMS: atom_id res chain seq x y z
N MET A 1 -21.32 -21.49 -7.84
CA MET A 1 -20.50 -20.41 -8.45
C MET A 1 -19.84 -19.59 -7.34
N LEU A 2 -18.67 -19.99 -6.84
CA LEU A 2 -17.92 -19.23 -5.82
C LEU A 2 -16.41 -19.54 -5.99
N GLY A 3 -15.81 -19.09 -7.10
CA GLY A 3 -14.44 -19.51 -7.47
C GLY A 3 -13.50 -18.39 -7.90
N ASN A 4 -13.95 -17.13 -7.93
CA ASN A 4 -13.15 -16.05 -8.52
C ASN A 4 -12.65 -15.03 -7.49
N ASP A 5 -13.38 -14.80 -6.39
CA ASP A 5 -12.98 -13.84 -5.36
C ASP A 5 -11.91 -14.40 -4.41
N VAL A 6 -11.94 -15.72 -4.15
CA VAL A 6 -10.94 -16.41 -3.31
C VAL A 6 -9.52 -16.30 -3.92
N ARG A 7 -9.40 -16.32 -5.25
CA ARG A 7 -8.09 -16.23 -5.93
C ARG A 7 -7.53 -14.81 -5.97
N LYS A 8 -8.35 -13.77 -5.84
CA LYS A 8 -7.88 -12.37 -5.85
C LYS A 8 -7.32 -11.91 -4.50
N HIS A 9 -7.67 -12.62 -3.44
CA HIS A 9 -7.25 -12.36 -2.06
C HIS A 9 -6.20 -13.38 -1.58
N SER A 10 -5.72 -14.22 -2.50
CA SER A 10 -4.62 -15.15 -2.28
C SER A 10 -3.44 -14.40 -1.64
N PRO A 11 -3.02 -14.74 -0.40
CA PRO A 11 -1.95 -14.05 0.30
C PRO A 11 -0.64 -14.02 -0.49
N GLU A 12 -0.40 -15.03 -1.33
CA GLU A 12 0.72 -15.11 -2.27
C GLU A 12 0.75 -13.99 -3.32
N LEU A 13 -0.42 -13.48 -3.75
CA LEU A 13 -0.50 -12.37 -4.71
C LEU A 13 -0.28 -11.01 -4.05
N LEU A 14 -0.54 -10.91 -2.74
CA LEU A 14 -0.35 -9.68 -1.97
C LEU A 14 1.05 -9.54 -1.39
N GLU A 15 1.81 -10.63 -1.30
CA GLU A 15 3.16 -10.60 -0.73
C GLU A 15 4.09 -9.60 -1.42
N PRO A 16 4.14 -9.48 -2.77
CA PRO A 16 4.95 -8.46 -3.43
C PRO A 16 4.55 -7.04 -3.04
N VAL A 17 3.24 -6.79 -2.85
CA VAL A 17 2.71 -5.49 -2.43
C VAL A 17 3.16 -5.17 -1.01
N ARG A 18 3.01 -6.13 -0.08
CA ARG A 18 3.43 -5.97 1.32
C ARG A 18 4.93 -5.69 1.43
N GLN A 19 5.76 -6.47 0.73
CA GLN A 19 7.20 -6.29 0.75
C GLN A 19 7.61 -4.92 0.20
N ALA A 20 7.00 -4.47 -0.91
CA ALA A 20 7.26 -3.15 -1.44
C ALA A 20 6.83 -2.03 -0.48
N MET A 21 5.66 -2.15 0.17
CA MET A 21 5.18 -1.17 1.14
C MET A 21 6.06 -1.12 2.40
N LEU A 22 6.48 -2.28 2.92
CA LEU A 22 7.38 -2.37 4.08
C LEU A 22 8.78 -1.83 3.75
N SER A 23 9.29 -2.13 2.56
CA SER A 23 10.56 -1.58 2.06
C SER A 23 10.50 -0.06 1.94
N ALA A 24 9.42 0.48 1.36
CA ALA A 24 9.21 1.93 1.24
C ALA A 24 9.01 2.62 2.60
N LEU A 25 8.36 1.96 3.57
CA LEU A 25 8.22 2.47 4.93
C LEU A 25 9.58 2.53 5.65
N GLY A 26 10.45 1.54 5.39
CA GLY A 26 11.78 1.43 5.98
C GLY A 26 11.78 1.26 7.50
N GLU A 27 12.97 1.13 8.09
CA GLU A 27 13.10 0.97 9.53
C GLU A 27 12.66 2.22 10.32
N ALA A 28 12.98 3.41 9.81
CA ALA A 28 12.61 4.66 10.46
C ALA A 28 11.08 4.83 10.52
N GLY A 29 10.38 4.57 9.42
CA GLY A 29 8.91 4.60 9.39
C GLY A 29 8.29 3.50 10.25
N ALA A 30 8.89 2.30 10.26
CA ALA A 30 8.46 1.21 11.11
C ALA A 30 8.61 1.50 12.62
N LYS A 31 9.66 2.24 13.01
CA LYS A 31 9.86 2.72 14.39
C LYS A 31 8.90 3.86 14.73
N ALA A 32 8.68 4.78 13.79
CA ALA A 32 7.75 5.91 13.97
C ALA A 32 6.29 5.45 14.09
N ASN A 33 5.90 4.39 13.37
CA ASN A 33 4.56 3.84 13.45
C ASN A 33 4.56 2.28 13.43
N PRO A 34 4.73 1.65 14.60
CA PRO A 34 4.71 0.19 14.73
C PRO A 34 3.35 -0.43 14.36
N ARG A 35 2.25 0.30 14.53
CA ARG A 35 0.90 -0.15 14.16
C ARG A 35 0.75 -0.29 12.65
N LEU A 36 1.25 0.70 11.90
CA LEU A 36 1.30 0.66 10.43
C LEU A 36 2.15 -0.52 9.96
N LYS A 37 3.35 -0.71 10.51
CA LYS A 37 4.20 -1.87 10.22
C LYS A 37 3.45 -3.19 10.42
N HIS A 38 2.83 -3.37 11.58
CA HIS A 38 2.09 -4.60 11.90
C HIS A 38 0.93 -4.81 10.91
N ARG A 39 0.18 -3.75 10.58
CA ARG A 39 -0.90 -3.85 9.60
C ARG A 39 -0.39 -4.27 8.22
N LEU A 40 0.71 -3.68 7.75
CA LEU A 40 1.31 -4.05 6.46
C LEU A 40 1.81 -5.50 6.43
N MET A 41 2.24 -6.07 7.56
CA MET A 41 2.70 -7.46 7.65
C MET A 41 1.54 -8.46 7.57
N TYR A 42 0.41 -8.17 8.21
CA TYR A 42 -0.64 -9.19 8.45
C TYR A 42 -1.94 -8.96 7.71
N VAL A 43 -2.10 -7.84 7.00
CA VAL A 43 -3.34 -7.62 6.24
C VAL A 43 -3.32 -8.41 4.93
N HIS A 44 -4.41 -9.11 4.66
CA HIS A 44 -4.61 -10.00 3.51
C HIS A 44 -5.72 -9.47 2.58
N ASP A 45 -5.88 -8.14 2.57
CA ASP A 45 -6.90 -7.46 1.79
C ASP A 45 -6.23 -6.36 0.92
N PRO A 46 -6.33 -6.45 -0.42
CA PRO A 46 -5.80 -5.43 -1.32
C PRO A 46 -6.38 -4.03 -1.04
N HIS A 47 -7.65 -3.94 -0.63
CA HIS A 47 -8.30 -2.67 -0.33
C HIS A 47 -7.73 -2.05 0.95
N ALA A 48 -7.56 -2.84 2.02
CA ALA A 48 -6.92 -2.36 3.23
C ALA A 48 -5.47 -1.91 3.02
N LEU A 49 -4.69 -2.60 2.18
CA LEU A 49 -3.34 -2.16 1.77
C LEU A 49 -3.40 -0.85 0.98
N TRP A 50 -4.39 -0.70 0.10
CA TRP A 50 -4.58 0.54 -0.65
C TRP A 50 -4.85 1.74 0.25
N TYR A 51 -5.73 1.60 1.24
CA TYR A 51 -6.02 2.68 2.17
C TYR A 51 -4.88 2.96 3.15
N ALA A 52 -4.05 1.95 3.47
CA ALA A 52 -2.85 2.16 4.27
C ALA A 52 -1.84 3.14 3.63
N ARG A 53 -1.93 3.39 2.32
CA ARG A 53 -1.10 4.38 1.61
C ARG A 53 -1.24 5.79 2.17
N ALA A 54 -2.44 6.22 2.57
CA ALA A 54 -2.63 7.55 3.16
C ALA A 54 -1.86 7.69 4.49
N GLU A 55 -1.89 6.64 5.31
CA GLU A 55 -1.12 6.61 6.56
C GLU A 55 0.39 6.53 6.29
N MET A 56 0.82 5.83 5.24
CA MET A 56 2.23 5.86 4.81
C MET A 56 2.68 7.26 4.42
N VAL A 57 1.86 8.02 3.67
CA VAL A 57 2.18 9.42 3.34
C VAL A 57 2.35 10.23 4.62
N ALA A 58 1.44 10.11 5.59
CA ALA A 58 1.54 10.83 6.86
C ALA A 58 2.83 10.51 7.61
N VAL A 59 3.19 9.22 7.73
CA VAL A 59 4.42 8.79 8.43
C VAL A 59 5.67 9.25 7.68
N LEU A 60 5.73 9.04 6.36
CA LEU A 60 6.89 9.41 5.56
C LEU A 60 7.06 10.94 5.44
N SER A 61 5.96 11.70 5.49
CA SER A 61 6.00 13.17 5.46
C SER A 61 6.70 13.73 6.68
N GLN A 62 6.45 13.15 7.85
CA GLN A 62 7.13 13.53 9.09
C GLN A 62 8.64 13.24 9.05
N LEU A 63 9.06 12.22 8.30
CA LEU A 63 10.46 11.79 8.23
C LEU A 63 11.25 12.47 7.10
N HIS A 64 10.59 12.77 5.98
CA HIS A 64 11.26 13.09 4.72
C HIS A 64 10.66 14.29 3.98
N GLY A 65 9.60 14.89 4.53
CA GLY A 65 8.82 15.92 3.86
C GLY A 65 7.75 15.33 2.93
N GLU A 66 6.66 16.08 2.78
CA GLU A 66 5.46 15.64 2.07
C GLU A 66 5.71 15.29 0.61
N ALA A 67 6.46 16.13 -0.12
CA ALA A 67 6.73 15.90 -1.54
C ALA A 67 7.41 14.54 -1.79
N LYS A 68 8.39 14.19 -0.96
CA LYS A 68 9.09 12.90 -1.05
C LYS A 68 8.19 11.74 -0.62
N ALA A 69 7.39 11.93 0.42
CA ALA A 69 6.44 10.92 0.89
C ALA A 69 5.39 10.56 -0.16
N VAL A 70 4.80 11.58 -0.79
CA VAL A 70 3.81 11.41 -1.87
C VAL A 70 4.45 10.71 -3.07
N ASP A 71 5.66 11.09 -3.48
CA ASP A 71 6.33 10.45 -4.62
C ASP A 71 6.63 8.96 -4.36
N VAL A 72 7.18 8.64 -3.19
CA VAL A 72 7.43 7.26 -2.75
C VAL A 72 6.13 6.46 -2.77
N VAL A 73 5.06 6.94 -2.14
CA VAL A 73 3.79 6.20 -2.08
C VAL A 73 3.11 6.12 -3.45
N ARG A 74 3.29 7.11 -4.31
CA ARG A 74 2.78 7.09 -5.69
C ARG A 74 3.48 6.03 -6.53
N SER A 75 4.79 5.85 -6.36
CA SER A 75 5.56 4.80 -7.06
C SER A 75 5.08 3.38 -6.76
N LEU A 76 4.39 3.18 -5.63
CA LEU A 76 3.77 1.90 -5.28
C LEU A 76 2.48 1.63 -6.05
N THR A 77 1.82 2.63 -6.65
CA THR A 77 0.52 2.47 -7.33
C THR A 77 0.49 1.33 -8.37
N PRO A 78 1.50 1.16 -9.25
CA PRO A 78 1.47 0.13 -10.29
C PRO A 78 1.42 -1.31 -9.76
N ILE A 79 1.92 -1.56 -8.54
CA ILE A 79 1.94 -2.91 -7.96
C ILE A 79 0.54 -3.40 -7.57
N PHE A 80 -0.44 -2.49 -7.46
CA PHE A 80 -1.84 -2.80 -7.20
C PHE A 80 -2.64 -3.12 -8.48
N ASN A 81 -2.04 -2.97 -9.67
CA ASN A 81 -2.71 -3.26 -10.93
C ASN A 81 -3.12 -4.74 -10.98
N GLY A 82 -4.39 -5.02 -11.27
CA GLY A 82 -4.94 -6.38 -11.31
C GLY A 82 -5.41 -6.91 -9.96
N LEU A 83 -5.02 -6.27 -8.85
CA LEU A 83 -5.50 -6.57 -7.50
C LEU A 83 -6.72 -5.73 -7.10
N LEU A 84 -6.87 -4.54 -7.70
CA LEU A 84 -7.96 -3.60 -7.45
C LEU A 84 -8.72 -3.24 -8.73
N PRO A 85 -9.98 -2.79 -8.62
CA PRO A 85 -10.74 -2.24 -9.75
C PRO A 85 -9.99 -1.08 -10.42
N LYS A 86 -9.96 -1.05 -11.76
CA LYS A 86 -9.24 -0.02 -12.54
C LYS A 86 -9.65 1.42 -12.18
N GLY A 87 -10.94 1.66 -11.98
CA GLY A 87 -11.45 2.99 -11.59
C GLY A 87 -10.88 3.50 -10.26
N LEU A 88 -10.60 2.61 -9.31
CA LEU A 88 -9.96 3.00 -8.05
C LEU A 88 -8.50 3.43 -8.28
N ILE A 89 -7.76 2.68 -9.11
CA ILE A 89 -6.38 3.03 -9.47
C ILE A 89 -6.32 4.35 -10.26
N GLU A 90 -7.23 4.54 -11.21
CA GLU A 90 -7.30 5.75 -12.04
C GLU A 90 -7.64 6.99 -11.21
N SER A 91 -8.55 6.86 -10.23
CA SER A 91 -8.88 7.96 -9.32
C SER A 91 -7.67 8.50 -8.55
N ALA A 92 -6.72 7.63 -8.17
CA ALA A 92 -5.49 8.03 -7.49
C ALA A 92 -4.41 8.58 -8.41
N ARG A 93 -4.53 8.40 -9.74
CA ARG A 93 -3.64 9.03 -10.73
C ARG A 93 -4.11 10.43 -11.10
N THR A 94 -5.42 10.70 -10.99
CA THR A 94 -6.00 12.00 -11.35
C THR A 94 -6.05 13.00 -10.20
N SER A 95 -5.95 12.57 -8.94
CA SER A 95 -5.67 13.46 -7.81
C SER A 95 -4.25 13.99 -7.97
N ARG A 96 -4.17 15.19 -8.55
CA ARG A 96 -2.97 15.88 -8.99
C ARG A 96 -2.74 17.12 -8.15
#